data_AF-A0A5C6CI21-F1
#
_entry.id   AF-A0A5C6CI21-F1
#
_cell.length_a   1.000
_cell.length_b   1.000
_cell.length_c   1.000
_cell.angle_alpha   90.00
_cell.angle_beta   90.00
_cell.angle_gamma   90.00
#
_symmetry.space_group_name_H-M   'P 1'
#
loop_
_entity.id
_entity.type
_entity.pdbx_description
1 polymer ?
#
loop_
_entity_poly.entity_id
_entity_poly.type
_entity_poly.pdbx_seq_one_letter_code
_entity_poly.pdbx_strand_id
1 'polypeptide(L)'
;MSFAKVAQLIWAAFFVATIGLRAFASGSFMGVAFGAISIAYLAAALACLTNSKAGWIVALAVPILPLLRWTPMVVMNFWMYFTGHELYKDSPATIFIVAINAIMFVLPGLLIYLCLFLDRKRLLSVIFPSVTIDEGGESPASIAIEPIGPVDPNPYAPPHT
;
A
#
# COMPACT_ATOMS: atom_id res chain seq x y z
N MET A 1 -2.43 10.94 -14.51
CA MET A 1 -2.37 9.69 -13.73
C MET A 1 -0.98 9.61 -13.08
N SER A 2 -0.83 9.27 -11.79
CA SER A 2 0.50 9.17 -11.17
C SER A 2 1.29 8.02 -11.80
N PHE A 3 2.60 8.21 -12.01
CA PHE A 3 3.47 7.19 -12.60
C PHE A 3 3.49 5.91 -11.76
N ALA A 4 3.40 6.03 -10.43
CA ALA A 4 3.30 4.88 -9.53
C ALA A 4 2.09 4.00 -9.85
N LYS A 5 0.91 4.59 -10.13
CA LYS A 5 -0.29 3.84 -10.49
C LYS A 5 -0.11 3.09 -11.81
N VAL A 6 0.53 3.72 -12.79
CA VAL A 6 0.79 3.10 -14.10
C VAL A 6 1.76 1.93 -13.95
N ALA A 7 2.89 2.15 -13.26
CA ALA A 7 3.88 1.11 -13.00
C ALA A 7 3.26 -0.08 -12.24
N GLN A 8 2.44 0.21 -11.24
CA GLN A 8 1.76 -0.81 -10.44
C GLN A 8 0.74 -1.59 -11.26
N LEU A 9 -0.01 -0.95 -12.16
CA LEU A 9 -1.01 -1.60 -13.00
C LEU A 9 -0.36 -2.48 -14.07
N ILE A 10 0.71 -1.99 -14.73
CA ILE A 10 1.52 -2.78 -15.66
C ILE A 10 2.08 -4.00 -14.94
N TRP A 11 2.63 -3.79 -13.74
CA TRP A 11 3.20 -4.88 -12.95
C TRP A 11 2.14 -5.89 -12.52
N ALA A 12 0.98 -5.45 -12.05
CA ALA A 12 -0.11 -6.33 -11.66
C ALA A 12 -0.64 -7.16 -12.84
N ALA A 13 -0.80 -6.53 -14.01
CA ALA A 13 -1.20 -7.23 -15.24
C ALA A 13 -0.17 -8.29 -15.65
N PHE A 14 1.12 -7.93 -15.63
CA PHE A 14 2.22 -8.85 -15.92
C PHE A 14 2.26 -10.03 -14.93
N PHE A 15 2.10 -9.75 -13.63
CA PHE A 15 2.12 -10.75 -12.58
C PHE A 15 0.97 -11.76 -12.73
N VAL A 16 -0.23 -11.29 -13.04
CA VAL A 16 -1.39 -12.17 -13.33
C VAL A 16 -1.14 -13.00 -14.60
N ALA A 17 -0.71 -12.36 -15.69
CA ALA A 17 -0.54 -13.02 -16.99
C ALA A 17 0.56 -14.10 -16.98
N THR A 18 1.64 -13.89 -16.24
CA THR A 18 2.78 -14.81 -16.25
C THR A 18 2.74 -15.81 -15.10
N ILE A 19 2.54 -15.32 -13.87
CA ILE A 19 2.66 -16.11 -12.66
C ILE A 19 1.28 -16.62 -12.23
N GLY A 20 0.25 -15.75 -12.25
CA GLY A 20 -1.11 -16.11 -11.88
C GLY A 20 -1.67 -17.26 -12.72
N LEU A 21 -1.63 -17.13 -14.05
CA LEU A 21 -2.11 -18.17 -14.98
C LEU A 21 -1.38 -19.50 -14.79
N ARG A 22 -0.04 -19.48 -14.67
CA ARG A 22 0.76 -20.69 -14.44
C ARG A 22 0.45 -21.33 -13.08
N ALA A 23 0.21 -20.50 -12.06
CA ALA A 23 -0.11 -20.98 -10.72
C ALA A 23 -1.49 -21.67 -10.68
N PHE A 24 -2.50 -21.12 -11.35
CA PHE A 24 -3.79 -21.79 -11.54
C PHE A 24 -3.67 -23.08 -12.34
N ALA A 25 -2.92 -23.07 -13.44
CA ALA A 25 -2.71 -24.24 -14.28
C ALA A 25 -2.00 -25.41 -13.55
N SER A 26 -1.28 -25.13 -12.45
CA SER A 26 -0.62 -26.18 -11.65
C SER A 26 -1.60 -27.10 -10.92
N GLY A 27 -2.85 -26.68 -10.70
CA GLY A 27 -3.86 -27.44 -9.96
C GLY A 27 -3.55 -27.69 -8.47
N SER A 28 -2.40 -27.21 -7.97
CA SER A 28 -2.00 -27.37 -6.58
C SER A 28 -2.67 -26.33 -5.68
N PHE A 29 -2.93 -26.69 -4.42
CA PHE A 29 -3.51 -25.76 -3.45
C PHE A 29 -2.68 -24.48 -3.30
N MET A 30 -1.35 -24.60 -3.20
CA MET A 30 -0.45 -23.43 -3.19
C MET A 30 -0.55 -22.62 -4.47
N GLY A 31 -0.60 -23.26 -5.63
CA GLY A 31 -0.73 -22.57 -6.92
C GLY A 31 -2.03 -21.79 -7.02
N VAL A 32 -3.16 -22.37 -6.62
CA VAL A 32 -4.46 -21.69 -6.59
C VAL A 32 -4.44 -20.50 -5.63
N ALA A 33 -3.84 -20.66 -4.44
CA ALA A 33 -3.69 -19.55 -3.48
C ALA A 33 -2.84 -18.40 -4.04
N PHE A 34 -1.71 -18.71 -4.68
CA PHE A 34 -0.89 -17.70 -5.38
C PHE A 34 -1.63 -17.03 -6.54
N GLY A 35 -2.41 -17.80 -7.30
CA GLY A 35 -3.28 -17.31 -8.35
C GLY A 35 -4.30 -16.30 -7.80
N ALA A 36 -4.99 -16.64 -6.72
CA ALA A 36 -5.94 -15.75 -6.06
C ALA A 36 -5.28 -14.44 -5.58
N ILE A 37 -4.08 -14.53 -4.98
CA ILE A 37 -3.30 -13.34 -4.56
C ILE A 37 -2.98 -12.45 -5.77
N SER A 38 -2.62 -13.03 -6.92
CA SER A 38 -2.32 -12.25 -8.13
C SER A 38 -3.54 -11.46 -8.62
N ILE A 39 -4.73 -12.07 -8.61
CA ILE A 39 -5.99 -11.41 -8.99
C ILE A 39 -6.34 -10.32 -7.98
N ALA A 40 -6.23 -10.62 -6.68
CA ALA A 40 -6.48 -9.64 -5.62
C ALA A 40 -5.55 -8.42 -5.74
N TYR A 41 -4.30 -8.64 -6.12
CA TYR A 41 -3.35 -7.56 -6.38
C TYR A 41 -3.75 -6.69 -7.58
N LEU A 42 -4.22 -7.30 -8.68
CA LEU A 42 -4.75 -6.55 -9.82
C LEU A 42 -6.00 -5.74 -9.46
N ALA A 43 -6.93 -6.33 -8.69
CA ALA A 43 -8.09 -5.63 -8.18
C ALA A 43 -7.69 -4.44 -7.27
N ALA A 44 -6.68 -4.63 -6.41
CA ALA A 44 -6.14 -3.56 -5.57
C ALA A 44 -5.48 -2.44 -6.40
N ALA A 45 -4.74 -2.79 -7.45
CA ALA A 45 -4.14 -1.81 -8.37
C ALA A 45 -5.21 -1.00 -9.12
N LEU A 46 -6.31 -1.64 -9.53
CA LEU A 46 -7.48 -0.95 -10.10
C LEU A 46 -8.17 -0.05 -9.07
N ALA A 47 -8.33 -0.51 -7.82
CA ALA A 47 -8.87 0.30 -6.73
C ALA A 47 -7.98 1.51 -6.37
N CYS A 48 -6.67 1.44 -6.61
CA CYS A 48 -5.78 2.60 -6.47
C CYS A 48 -6.11 3.71 -7.48
N LEU A 49 -6.75 3.39 -8.62
CA LEU A 49 -7.18 4.40 -9.60
C LEU A 49 -8.22 5.35 -9.01
N THR A 50 -9.16 4.82 -8.22
CA THR A 50 -10.18 5.58 -7.50
C THR A 50 -9.69 6.17 -6.17
N ASN A 51 -8.39 6.06 -5.86
CA ASN A 51 -7.77 6.49 -4.60
C ASN A 51 -8.35 5.79 -3.36
N SER A 52 -8.82 4.54 -3.48
CA SER A 52 -9.25 3.77 -2.33
C SER A 52 -8.11 3.50 -1.35
N LYS A 53 -8.30 3.83 -0.07
CA LYS A 53 -7.33 3.55 1.01
C LYS A 53 -7.01 2.07 1.14
N ALA A 54 -8.04 1.21 1.13
CA ALA A 54 -7.87 -0.24 1.19
C ALA A 54 -7.10 -0.77 -0.02
N GLY A 55 -7.40 -0.22 -1.21
CA GLY A 55 -6.65 -0.52 -2.44
C GLY A 55 -5.16 -0.24 -2.28
N TRP A 56 -4.82 0.93 -1.75
CA TRP A 56 -3.42 1.30 -1.49
C TRP A 56 -2.73 0.39 -0.47
N ILE A 57 -3.39 -0.01 0.61
CA ILE A 57 -2.78 -0.90 1.61
C ILE A 57 -2.41 -2.24 0.98
N VAL A 58 -3.34 -2.86 0.25
CA VAL A 58 -3.12 -4.17 -0.40
C VAL A 58 -2.07 -4.06 -1.51
N ALA A 59 -2.17 -2.98 -2.31
CA ALA A 59 -1.22 -2.64 -3.36
C ALA A 59 0.23 -2.53 -2.87
N LEU A 60 0.44 -2.02 -1.66
CA LEU A 60 1.77 -1.91 -1.06
C LEU A 60 2.20 -3.24 -0.45
N ALA A 61 1.30 -3.95 0.22
CA ALA A 61 1.63 -5.20 0.91
C ALA A 61 2.13 -6.29 -0.05
N VAL A 62 1.50 -6.47 -1.22
CA VAL A 62 1.82 -7.59 -2.12
C VAL A 62 3.25 -7.52 -2.68
N PRO A 63 3.77 -6.38 -3.18
CA PRO A 63 5.15 -6.26 -3.63
C PRO A 63 6.21 -6.44 -2.53
N ILE A 64 5.88 -6.30 -1.24
CA ILE A 64 6.83 -6.52 -0.14
C ILE A 64 7.28 -7.98 -0.09
N LEU A 65 6.36 -8.93 -0.29
CA LEU A 65 6.66 -10.35 -0.19
C LEU A 65 7.77 -10.81 -1.15
N PRO A 66 7.69 -10.55 -2.47
CA PRO A 66 8.76 -10.90 -3.38
C PRO A 66 10.05 -10.10 -3.08
N LEU A 67 9.96 -8.84 -2.66
CA LEU A 67 11.14 -8.07 -2.28
C LEU A 67 11.87 -8.72 -1.09
N LEU A 68 11.17 -9.05 -0.02
CA LEU A 68 11.78 -9.71 1.15
C LEU A 68 12.34 -11.08 0.81
N ARG A 69 11.66 -11.85 -0.06
CA ARG A 69 12.06 -13.21 -0.41
C ARG A 69 13.24 -13.26 -1.38
N TRP A 70 13.27 -12.37 -2.38
CA TRP A 70 14.20 -12.43 -3.51
C TRP A 70 15.37 -11.46 -3.39
N THR A 71 15.19 -10.29 -2.76
CA THR A 71 16.26 -9.29 -2.65
C THR A 71 17.50 -9.83 -1.94
N PRO A 72 17.41 -10.52 -0.79
CA PRO A 72 18.61 -11.05 -0.13
C PRO A 72 19.36 -12.05 -1.00
N MET A 73 18.63 -12.92 -1.71
CA MET A 73 19.23 -13.88 -2.63
C MET A 73 19.94 -13.17 -3.78
N VAL A 74 19.28 -12.21 -4.43
CA VAL A 74 19.86 -11.42 -5.53
C VAL A 74 21.11 -10.68 -5.09
N VAL A 75 21.04 -9.95 -3.96
CA VAL A 75 22.18 -9.19 -3.41
C VAL A 75 23.35 -10.10 -3.09
N MET A 76 23.11 -11.24 -2.44
CA MET A 76 24.16 -12.20 -2.10
C MET A 76 24.81 -12.80 -3.36
N ASN A 77 24.03 -13.13 -4.38
CA ASN A 77 24.53 -13.68 -5.64
C ASN A 77 25.39 -12.65 -6.40
N PHE A 78 24.95 -11.39 -6.49
CA PHE A 78 25.76 -10.32 -7.06
C PHE A 78 27.04 -10.07 -6.27
N TRP A 79 26.97 -10.06 -4.93
CA TRP A 79 28.15 -9.92 -4.08
C TRP A 79 29.17 -11.04 -4.31
N MET A 80 28.71 -12.30 -4.32
CA MET A 80 29.56 -13.46 -4.60
C MET A 80 30.18 -13.41 -6.00
N TYR A 81 29.43 -12.93 -7.00
CA TYR A 81 29.95 -12.74 -8.35
C TYR A 81 31.07 -11.69 -8.39
N PHE A 82 30.84 -10.51 -7.80
CA PHE A 82 31.83 -9.42 -7.80
C PHE A 82 33.07 -9.71 -6.94
N THR A 83 32.94 -10.56 -5.92
CA THR A 83 34.07 -10.99 -5.07
C THR A 83 34.82 -12.20 -5.63
N GLY A 84 34.40 -12.74 -6.78
CA GLY A 84 35.08 -13.87 -7.43
C GLY A 84 34.91 -15.20 -6.70
N HIS A 85 33.72 -15.45 -6.12
CA HIS A 85 33.40 -16.71 -5.45
C HIS A 85 33.47 -17.90 -6.43
N GLU A 86 33.90 -19.07 -5.95
CA GLU A 86 34.17 -20.26 -6.76
C GLU A 86 33.00 -20.69 -7.64
N LEU A 87 31.77 -20.64 -7.09
CA LEU A 87 30.52 -20.93 -7.80
C LEU A 87 30.41 -20.24 -9.19
N TYR A 88 30.93 -19.02 -9.32
CA TYR A 88 30.84 -18.24 -10.57
C TYR A 88 32.08 -18.34 -11.45
N LYS A 89 33.17 -18.95 -10.96
CA LYS A 89 34.35 -19.24 -11.79
C LYS A 89 34.04 -20.38 -12.76
N ASP A 90 33.36 -21.41 -12.26
CA ASP A 90 33.03 -22.61 -13.06
C ASP A 90 31.79 -22.40 -13.92
N SER A 91 30.87 -21.52 -13.51
CA SER A 91 29.65 -21.23 -14.25
C SER A 91 29.26 -19.75 -14.19
N PRO A 92 29.95 -18.87 -14.95
CA PRO A 92 29.62 -17.44 -14.99
C PRO A 92 28.20 -17.20 -15.51
N ALA A 93 27.63 -18.12 -16.30
CA ALA A 93 26.29 -17.98 -16.86
C ALA A 93 25.18 -17.91 -15.78
N THR A 94 25.41 -18.45 -14.60
CA THR A 94 24.46 -18.42 -13.47
C THR A 94 24.06 -16.99 -13.10
N ILE A 95 24.96 -16.01 -13.25
CA ILE A 95 24.64 -14.60 -12.92
C ILE A 95 23.56 -14.03 -13.83
N PHE A 96 23.43 -14.49 -15.08
CA PHE A 96 22.37 -14.03 -15.98
C PHE A 96 20.99 -14.48 -15.49
N ILE A 97 20.88 -15.69 -14.94
CA ILE A 97 19.64 -16.19 -14.35
C ILE A 97 19.26 -15.36 -13.12
N VAL A 98 20.24 -15.02 -12.28
CA VAL A 98 20.04 -14.13 -11.13
C VAL A 98 19.60 -12.75 -11.59
N ALA A 99 20.20 -12.19 -12.65
CA ALA A 99 19.83 -10.89 -13.21
C ALA A 99 18.40 -10.89 -13.77
N ILE A 100 18.00 -11.95 -14.49
CA ILE A 100 16.62 -12.12 -14.96
C ILE A 100 15.67 -12.17 -13.77
N ASN A 101 15.97 -12.96 -12.73
CA ASN A 101 15.15 -13.00 -11.52
C ASN A 101 15.07 -11.63 -10.83
N ALA A 102 16.15 -10.86 -10.81
CA ALA A 102 16.15 -9.51 -10.26
C ALA A 102 15.23 -8.57 -11.05
N ILE A 103 15.31 -8.58 -12.38
CA ILE A 103 14.45 -7.77 -13.27
C ILE A 103 13.00 -8.19 -13.15
N MET A 104 12.72 -9.48 -13.01
CA MET A 104 11.35 -9.97 -12.89
C MET A 104 10.77 -9.73 -11.50
N PHE A 105 11.49 -9.99 -10.41
CA PHE A 105 10.86 -10.05 -9.08
C PHE A 105 11.23 -8.91 -8.13
N VAL A 106 12.38 -8.26 -8.34
CA VAL A 106 12.91 -7.24 -7.42
C VAL A 106 12.72 -5.85 -7.99
N LEU A 107 13.19 -5.63 -9.21
CA LEU A 107 13.21 -4.31 -9.86
C LEU A 107 11.82 -3.65 -9.96
N PRO A 108 10.74 -4.37 -10.34
CA PRO A 108 9.42 -3.75 -10.47
C PRO A 108 8.87 -3.31 -9.12
N GLY A 109 9.09 -4.10 -8.07
CA GLY A 109 8.72 -3.74 -6.70
C GLY A 109 9.46 -2.49 -6.25
N LEU A 110 10.79 -2.45 -6.42
CA LEU A 110 11.61 -1.28 -6.09
C LEU A 110 11.19 -0.03 -6.89
N LEU A 111 10.87 -0.19 -8.17
CA LEU A 111 10.40 0.92 -9.01
C LEU A 111 9.08 1.48 -8.51
N ILE A 112 8.11 0.64 -8.17
CA ILE A 112 6.83 1.07 -7.58
C ILE A 112 7.09 1.87 -6.30
N TYR A 113 7.93 1.37 -5.40
CA TYR A 113 8.29 2.07 -4.17
C TYR A 113 9.01 3.39 -4.40
N LEU A 114 9.94 3.44 -5.36
CA LEU A 114 10.63 4.67 -5.73
C LEU A 114 9.63 5.71 -6.24
N CYS A 115 8.73 5.33 -7.14
CA CYS A 115 7.71 6.24 -7.68
C CYS A 115 6.77 6.74 -6.59
N LEU A 116 6.39 5.88 -5.63
CA LEU A 116 5.58 6.28 -4.48
C LEU A 116 6.34 7.20 -3.52
N PHE A 117 7.62 6.98 -3.32
CA PHE A 117 8.46 7.84 -2.50
C PHE A 117 8.61 9.25 -3.11
N LEU A 118 8.71 9.33 -4.43
CA LEU A 118 8.69 10.60 -5.17
C LEU A 118 7.32 11.28 -5.05
N ASP A 119 6.22 10.52 -5.14
CA ASP A 119 4.83 11.01 -5.01
C ASP A 119 4.28 11.00 -3.56
N ARG A 120 5.14 10.89 -2.54
CA ARG A 120 4.74 10.58 -1.15
C ARG A 120 3.71 11.53 -0.55
N LYS A 121 3.75 12.83 -0.90
CA LYS A 121 2.80 13.82 -0.39
C LYS A 121 1.36 13.50 -0.80
N ARG A 122 1.17 13.04 -2.05
CA ARG A 122 -0.13 12.66 -2.59
C ARG A 122 -0.62 11.34 -2.02
N LEU A 123 0.29 10.40 -1.73
CA LEU A 123 -0.08 9.14 -1.10
C LEU A 123 -0.56 9.37 0.34
N LEU A 124 0.18 10.18 1.11
CA LEU A 124 -0.16 10.50 2.49
C LEU A 124 -1.52 11.17 2.61
N SER A 125 -1.87 12.10 1.72
CA SER A 125 -3.18 12.76 1.73
C SER A 125 -4.35 11.80 1.45
N VAL A 126 -4.10 10.67 0.76
CA VAL A 126 -5.13 9.65 0.49
C VAL A 126 -5.27 8.67 1.66
N ILE A 127 -4.17 8.33 2.33
CA ILE A 127 -4.16 7.37 3.44
C ILE A 127 -4.61 8.01 4.76
N PHE A 128 -4.18 9.25 4.98
CA PHE A 128 -4.47 10.09 6.14
C PHE A 128 -5.14 11.38 5.65
N PRO A 129 -6.44 11.33 5.29
CA PRO A 129 -7.17 12.55 4.98
C PRO A 129 -7.10 13.48 6.20
N SER A 130 -6.69 14.72 5.97
CA SER A 130 -6.70 15.75 7.00
C SER A 130 -8.11 15.86 7.56
N VAL A 131 -8.28 15.73 8.87
CA VAL A 131 -9.55 16.05 9.51
C VAL A 131 -9.71 17.56 9.42
N THR A 132 -10.43 18.05 8.41
CA THR A 132 -10.99 19.39 8.45
C THR A 132 -12.04 19.38 9.55
N ILE A 133 -11.69 19.94 10.71
CA ILE A 133 -12.69 20.37 11.68
C ILE A 133 -13.38 21.55 11.00
N ASP A 134 -14.60 21.34 10.53
CA ASP A 134 -15.47 22.44 10.19
C ASP A 134 -15.68 23.26 11.47
N GLU A 135 -14.99 24.40 11.58
CA GLU A 135 -15.37 25.48 12.50
C GLU A 135 -16.67 26.17 12.06
N GLY A 136 -17.34 25.65 11.03
CA GLY A 136 -18.73 25.92 10.70
C GLY A 136 -19.66 25.16 11.65
N GLY A 137 -19.71 25.61 12.90
CA GLY A 137 -20.75 25.20 13.83
C GLY A 137 -22.12 25.57 13.27
N GLU A 138 -22.79 24.62 12.63
CA GLU A 138 -24.23 24.53 12.78
C GLU A 138 -24.48 24.41 14.28
N SER A 139 -24.95 25.53 14.85
CA SER A 139 -25.52 25.59 16.19
C SER A 139 -26.35 24.33 16.40
N PRO A 140 -26.00 23.44 17.33
CA PRO A 140 -26.89 22.34 17.66
C PRO A 140 -28.20 22.99 18.08
N ALA A 141 -29.28 22.48 17.48
CA ALA A 141 -30.67 22.82 17.74
C ALA A 141 -30.87 23.66 19.00
N SER A 142 -31.46 24.85 18.84
CA SER A 142 -32.08 25.56 19.95
C SER A 142 -33.04 24.60 20.66
N ILE A 143 -32.56 23.99 21.74
CA ILE A 143 -33.43 23.39 22.73
C ILE A 143 -34.17 24.61 23.29
N ALA A 144 -35.38 24.83 22.79
CA ALA A 144 -36.32 25.73 23.40
C ALA A 144 -36.63 25.14 24.79
N ILE A 145 -35.84 25.55 25.77
CA ILE A 145 -36.16 25.34 27.17
C ILE A 145 -37.34 26.28 27.41
N GLU A 146 -38.55 25.74 27.34
CA GLU A 146 -39.72 26.43 27.88
C GLU A 146 -39.43 26.75 29.36
N PRO A 147 -39.63 27.99 29.81
CA PRO A 147 -39.36 28.36 31.18
C PRO A 147 -40.38 27.67 32.09
N ILE A 148 -39.95 26.60 32.76
CA ILE A 148 -40.70 25.99 33.84
C ILE A 148 -40.63 26.92 35.06
N GLY A 149 -41.69 27.70 35.23
CA GLY A 149 -42.16 28.17 36.55
C GLY A 149 -41.38 29.31 37.21
N PRO A 150 -41.98 29.90 38.26
CA PRO A 150 -41.44 31.06 38.95
C PRO A 150 -40.14 30.70 39.68
N VAL A 151 -39.11 31.48 39.39
CA VAL A 151 -37.78 31.42 40.03
C VAL A 151 -37.93 31.73 41.52
N ASP A 152 -37.65 30.75 42.36
CA ASP A 152 -37.49 30.94 43.80
C ASP A 152 -36.38 31.98 44.06
N PRO A 153 -36.60 33.00 44.91
CA PRO A 153 -35.60 34.01 45.17
C PRO A 153 -34.38 33.40 45.85
N ASN A 154 -33.22 33.53 45.18
CA ASN A 154 -31.93 33.06 45.64
C ASN A 154 -31.65 33.53 47.09
N PRO A 155 -31.53 32.61 48.08
CA PRO A 155 -31.34 32.95 49.49
C PRO A 155 -29.96 33.56 49.81
N TYR A 156 -29.10 33.72 48.80
CA TYR A 156 -27.74 34.26 48.95
C TYR A 156 -27.53 35.64 48.31
N ALA A 157 -28.60 36.38 47.99
CA ALA A 157 -28.46 37.75 47.50
C ALA A 157 -27.92 38.67 48.63
N PRO A 158 -26.76 39.34 48.45
CA PRO A 158 -26.22 40.23 49.48
C PRO A 158 -27.08 41.50 49.61
N PRO A 159 -27.21 42.07 50.82
CA PRO A 159 -28.00 43.27 51.06
C PRO A 159 -27.39 44.48 50.34
N HIS A 160 -28.19 45.16 49.54
CA HIS A 160 -27.83 46.45 48.97
C HIS A 160 -27.97 47.53 50.05
N THR A 161 -26.86 48.18 50.41
CA THR A 161 -26.82 49.44 51.17
C THR A 161 -26.94 50.63 50.24
#